data_AF-A0A445CLJ4-F1
#
_entry.id   AF-A0A445CLJ4-F1
#
_cell.length_a   1.000
_cell.length_b   1.000
_cell.length_c   1.000
_cell.angle_alpha   90.00
_cell.angle_beta   90.00
_cell.angle_gamma   90.00
#
_symmetry.space_group_name_H-M   'P 1'
#
loop_
_entity.id
_entity.type
_entity.pdbx_description
1 polymer ?
#
loop_
_entity_poly.entity_id
_entity_poly.type
_entity_poly.pdbx_seq_one_letter_code
_entity_poly.pdbx_strand_id
1 'polypeptide(L)'
;MVKASEEFLQSRFAVRVCLGVDETVSGGSIYDSELILRKEPFSGCVSTMEAVARVLRVLEPNGVEVESMLIEILREMVRLQAGFLKPMNPRPKLLKKAKEKEKKMMEKDEI
;
A
#
# COMPACT_ATOMS: atom_id res chain seq x y z
N MET A 1 0.32 -13.27 -5.45
CA MET A 1 1.33 -13.86 -6.35
C MET A 1 0.60 -14.53 -7.52
N VAL A 2 1.15 -14.51 -8.73
CA VAL A 2 0.46 -15.04 -9.93
C VAL A 2 0.57 -16.56 -9.95
N LYS A 3 -0.58 -17.26 -9.84
CA LYS A 3 -0.70 -18.73 -9.73
C LYS A 3 0.03 -19.49 -10.85
N ALA A 4 0.11 -18.88 -12.03
CA ALA A 4 0.74 -19.46 -13.22
C ALA A 4 2.25 -19.69 -13.09
N SER A 5 2.95 -18.94 -12.23
CA SER A 5 4.40 -19.06 -12.05
C SER A 5 4.79 -19.89 -10.82
N GLU A 6 3.79 -20.33 -10.04
CA GLU A 6 3.99 -20.93 -8.73
C GLU A 6 4.69 -22.30 -8.82
N GLU A 7 4.28 -23.17 -9.75
CA GLU A 7 4.90 -24.50 -9.94
C GLU A 7 6.40 -24.39 -10.26
N PHE A 8 6.80 -23.44 -11.09
CA PHE A 8 8.20 -23.24 -11.46
C PHE A 8 9.04 -22.75 -10.27
N LEU A 9 8.52 -21.76 -9.53
CA LEU A 9 9.22 -21.17 -8.39
C LEU A 9 9.33 -22.13 -7.20
N GLN A 10 8.28 -22.92 -6.93
CA GLN A 10 8.29 -23.94 -5.86
C GLN A 10 9.26 -25.09 -6.16
N SER A 11 9.61 -25.32 -7.43
CA SER A 11 10.32 -26.53 -7.82
C SER A 11 11.75 -26.64 -7.28
N ARG A 12 12.58 -25.57 -7.27
CA ARG A 12 14.03 -25.72 -6.97
C ARG A 12 14.83 -24.55 -6.39
N PHE A 13 14.42 -23.29 -6.52
CA PHE A 13 15.35 -22.17 -6.27
C PHE A 13 14.77 -20.94 -5.56
N ALA A 14 13.45 -20.88 -5.33
CA ALA A 14 12.82 -19.72 -4.70
C ALA A 14 12.23 -20.10 -3.34
N VAL A 15 12.67 -19.39 -2.29
CA VAL A 15 12.02 -19.44 -0.98
C VAL A 15 10.82 -18.50 -0.99
N ARG A 16 9.63 -19.05 -0.78
CA ARG A 16 8.41 -18.24 -0.71
C ARG A 16 8.38 -17.48 0.62
N VAL A 17 8.53 -16.17 0.55
CA VAL A 17 8.32 -15.27 1.69
C VAL A 17 6.97 -14.58 1.50
N CYS A 18 6.00 -14.93 2.34
CA CYS A 18 4.69 -14.28 2.38
C CYS A 18 4.71 -13.21 3.48
N LEU A 19 4.46 -11.96 3.08
CA LEU A 19 4.13 -10.90 4.03
C LEU A 19 2.68 -11.08 4.45
N GLY A 20 2.39 -11.01 5.75
CA GLY A 20 1.03 -11.10 6.26
C GLY A 20 0.18 -9.99 5.69
N VAL A 21 -0.91 -10.34 5.01
CA VAL A 21 -1.91 -9.43 4.47
C VAL A 21 -3.27 -9.93 4.97
N ASP A 22 -4.14 -9.02 5.38
CA ASP A 22 -5.49 -9.38 5.80
C ASP A 22 -6.41 -9.42 4.58
N GLU A 23 -6.62 -10.62 4.04
CA GLU A 23 -7.49 -10.82 2.87
C GLU A 23 -8.97 -10.54 3.14
N THR A 24 -9.38 -10.47 4.42
CA THR A 24 -10.76 -10.17 4.81
C THR A 24 -11.07 -8.67 4.74
N VAL A 25 -10.04 -7.83 4.69
CA VAL A 25 -10.17 -6.37 4.67
C VAL A 25 -9.70 -5.83 3.32
N SER A 26 -10.62 -5.23 2.55
CA SER A 26 -10.25 -4.51 1.33
C SER A 26 -9.30 -3.36 1.66
N GLY A 27 -8.24 -3.22 0.88
CA GLY A 27 -7.31 -2.09 1.02
C GLY A 27 -7.91 -0.78 0.49
N GLY A 28 -7.15 0.30 0.64
CA GLY A 28 -7.53 1.65 0.25
C GLY A 28 -7.89 1.76 -1.23
N SER A 29 -8.96 2.49 -1.55
CA SER A 29 -9.44 2.72 -2.91
C SER A 29 -9.01 4.10 -3.44
N ILE A 30 -8.92 4.22 -4.77
CA ILE A 30 -8.74 5.51 -5.47
C ILE A 30 -9.83 6.56 -5.17
N TYR A 31 -10.91 6.14 -4.52
CA TYR A 31 -12.01 6.99 -4.08
C TYR A 31 -12.05 7.19 -2.57
N ASP A 32 -10.97 6.89 -1.86
CA ASP A 32 -10.86 7.18 -0.42
C ASP A 32 -9.96 8.38 -0.15
N SER A 33 -9.01 8.71 -1.05
CA SER A 33 -8.17 9.89 -0.98
C SER A 33 -7.66 10.30 -2.36
N GLU A 34 -7.42 11.59 -2.57
CA GLU A 34 -6.77 12.10 -3.79
C GLU A 34 -5.35 11.56 -3.98
N LEU A 35 -4.68 11.20 -2.87
CA LEU A 35 -3.33 10.66 -2.86
C LEU A 35 -3.28 9.17 -3.25
N ILE A 36 -4.45 8.49 -3.33
CA ILE A 36 -4.52 7.10 -3.76
C ILE A 36 -4.66 7.05 -5.28
N LEU A 37 -3.59 6.59 -5.92
CA LEU A 37 -3.50 6.47 -7.38
C LEU A 37 -4.04 5.12 -7.90
N ARG A 38 -4.06 4.09 -7.06
CA ARG A 38 -4.58 2.75 -7.38
C ARG A 38 -5.26 2.10 -6.19
N LYS A 39 -6.25 1.24 -6.45
CA LYS A 39 -6.91 0.45 -5.41
C LYS A 39 -5.93 -0.62 -4.91
N GLU A 40 -5.72 -0.68 -3.61
CA GLU A 40 -5.03 -1.78 -2.96
C GLU A 40 -5.89 -3.05 -3.02
N PRO A 41 -5.32 -4.20 -3.40
CA PRO A 41 -6.04 -5.47 -3.41
C PRO A 41 -6.64 -5.81 -2.03
N PHE A 42 -5.83 -5.63 -0.98
CA PHE A 42 -6.15 -5.95 0.41
C PHE A 42 -5.42 -4.97 1.35
N SER A 43 -5.90 -4.83 2.58
CA SER A 43 -5.27 -3.97 3.59
C SER A 43 -3.89 -4.52 4.00
N GLY A 44 -2.90 -3.64 4.11
CA GLY A 44 -1.53 -4.03 4.43
C GLY A 44 -0.69 -4.48 3.23
N CYS A 45 -1.21 -4.32 2.00
CA CYS A 45 -0.37 -4.42 0.81
C CYS A 45 0.78 -3.42 0.90
N VAL A 46 1.98 -3.88 0.58
CA VAL A 46 3.18 -3.05 0.58
C VAL A 46 3.71 -2.84 -0.83
N SER A 47 4.53 -1.79 -1.01
CA SER A 47 5.27 -1.59 -2.25
C SER A 47 6.27 -2.73 -2.50
N THR A 48 6.66 -2.92 -3.77
CA THR A 48 7.71 -3.88 -4.12
C THR A 48 9.01 -3.63 -3.35
N MET A 49 9.37 -2.36 -3.13
CA MET A 49 10.60 -2.01 -2.40
C MET A 49 10.51 -2.36 -0.92
N GLU A 50 9.39 -2.10 -0.26
CA GLU A 50 9.14 -2.55 1.12
C GLU A 50 9.17 -4.08 1.23
N ALA A 51 8.61 -4.79 0.25
CA ALA A 51 8.64 -6.24 0.25
C ALA A 51 10.07 -6.78 0.14
N VAL A 52 10.87 -6.23 -0.77
CA VAL A 52 12.29 -6.57 -0.91
C VAL A 52 13.06 -6.23 0.36
N ALA A 53 12.84 -5.04 0.95
CA ALA A 53 13.50 -4.62 2.18
C ALA A 53 13.24 -5.61 3.34
N ARG A 54 11.99 -6.03 3.53
CA ARG A 54 11.63 -7.04 4.55
C ARG A 54 12.23 -8.41 4.29
N VAL A 55 12.40 -8.81 3.03
CA VAL A 55 13.07 -10.06 2.67
C VAL A 55 14.57 -9.98 2.98
N LEU A 56 15.24 -8.91 2.53
CA LEU A 56 16.67 -8.70 2.78
C LEU A 56 16.98 -8.59 4.28
N ARG A 57 16.05 -8.07 5.08
CA ARG A 57 16.14 -8.08 6.54
C ARG A 57 16.45 -9.46 7.12
N VAL A 58 15.86 -10.50 6.54
CA VAL A 58 15.98 -11.88 7.02
C VAL A 58 17.16 -12.59 6.37
N LEU A 59 17.45 -12.29 5.10
CA LEU A 59 18.47 -13.00 4.32
C LEU A 59 19.88 -12.48 4.53
N GLU A 60 20.05 -11.18 4.79
CA GLU A 60 21.36 -10.54 4.85
C GLU A 60 21.93 -10.51 6.28
N PRO A 61 23.26 -10.68 6.46
CA PRO A 61 23.90 -10.60 7.78
C PRO A 61 23.66 -9.27 8.52
N ASN A 62 23.56 -8.18 7.77
CA ASN A 62 23.24 -6.83 8.25
C ASN A 62 21.82 -6.39 7.85
N GLY A 63 20.90 -7.35 7.71
CA GLY A 63 19.59 -7.13 7.13
C GLY A 63 18.75 -6.02 7.78
N VAL A 64 18.86 -5.82 9.09
CA VAL A 64 18.13 -4.73 9.78
C VAL A 64 18.55 -3.34 9.27
N GLU A 65 19.84 -3.14 9.04
CA GLU A 65 20.38 -1.88 8.50
C GLU A 65 19.97 -1.70 7.04
N VAL A 66 20.05 -2.78 6.24
CA VAL A 66 19.63 -2.79 4.83
C VAL A 66 18.15 -2.43 4.70
N GLU A 67 17.28 -3.03 5.51
CA GLU A 67 15.86 -2.70 5.55
C GLU A 67 15.66 -1.22 5.87
N SER A 68 16.26 -0.72 6.95
CA SER A 68 16.12 0.68 7.37
C SER A 68 16.51 1.65 6.27
N MET A 69 17.67 1.43 5.64
CA MET A 69 18.18 2.30 4.57
C MET A 69 17.27 2.29 3.33
N LEU A 70 16.77 1.12 2.91
CA LEU A 70 15.85 1.03 1.77
C LEU A 70 14.51 1.73 2.05
N ILE A 71 14.00 1.62 3.28
CA ILE A 71 12.78 2.30 3.71
C ILE A 71 12.98 3.81 3.77
N GLU A 72 14.12 4.29 4.26
CA GLU A 72 14.47 5.71 4.26
C GLU A 72 14.54 6.28 2.84
N ILE A 73 15.21 5.59 1.92
CA ILE A 73 15.27 5.99 0.50
C ILE A 73 13.86 6.06 -0.11
N LEU A 74 13.00 5.06 0.16
CA LEU A 74 11.62 5.08 -0.32
C LEU A 74 10.86 6.30 0.20
N ARG A 75 10.96 6.59 1.51
CA ARG A 75 10.32 7.76 2.13
C ARG A 75 10.79 9.05 1.50
N GLU A 76 12.09 9.18 1.25
CA GLU A 76 12.68 10.36 0.62
C GLU A 76 12.24 10.54 -0.83
N MET A 77 12.19 9.45 -1.60
CA MET A 77 11.64 9.46 -2.96
C MET A 77 10.18 9.93 -2.97
N VAL A 78 9.35 9.39 -2.08
CA VAL A 78 7.93 9.76 -1.97
C VAL A 78 7.78 11.22 -1.52
N ARG A 79 8.60 11.68 -0.56
CA ARG A 79 8.62 13.07 -0.11
C ARG A 79 8.92 14.04 -1.26
N LEU A 80 9.95 13.73 -2.06
CA LEU A 80 10.31 14.53 -3.22
C LEU A 80 9.18 14.53 -4.26
N GLN A 81 8.64 13.35 -4.60
CA GLN A 81 7.52 13.23 -5.55
C GLN A 81 6.29 14.02 -5.09
N ALA A 82 5.97 13.99 -3.80
CA ALA A 82 4.85 14.73 -3.22
C ALA A 82 5.00 16.26 -3.43
N GLY A 83 6.22 16.78 -3.40
CA GLY A 83 6.50 18.20 -3.69
C GLY A 83 6.19 18.63 -5.13
N PHE A 84 6.10 17.68 -6.07
CA PHE A 84 5.75 17.95 -7.48
C PHE A 84 4.29 17.66 -7.82
N LEU A 85 3.50 17.18 -6.86
CA LEU A 85 2.07 16.98 -7.07
C LEU A 85 1.39 18.35 -7.20
N LYS A 86 0.84 18.63 -8.39
CA LYS A 86 -0.02 19.80 -8.59
C LYS A 86 -1.23 19.72 -7.65
N PRO A 87 -1.82 20.86 -7.23
CA PRO A 87 -3.13 20.86 -6.60
C PRO A 87 -4.10 20.09 -7.50
N MET A 88 -4.50 18.90 -7.08
CA MET A 88 -5.47 18.11 -7.81
C MET A 88 -6.85 18.68 -7.51
N ASN A 89 -7.57 19.08 -8.56
CA ASN A 89 -8.99 19.38 -8.42
C ASN A 89 -9.67 18.13 -7.82
N PRO A 90 -10.46 18.28 -6.75
CA PRO A 90 -11.09 17.13 -6.11
C PRO A 90 -11.95 16.36 -7.13
N ARG A 91 -11.74 15.04 -7.21
CA ARG A 91 -12.49 14.16 -8.08
C ARG A 91 -13.97 14.25 -7.69
N PRO A 92 -14.90 14.44 -8.65
CA PRO A 92 -16.32 14.58 -8.34
C PRO A 92 -16.91 13.42 -7.52
N LYS A 93 -16.39 12.19 -7.70
CA LYS A 93 -16.82 11.01 -6.92
C LYS A 93 -16.38 11.05 -5.46
N LEU A 94 -15.20 11.62 -5.18
CA LEU A 94 -14.70 11.81 -3.80
C LEU A 94 -15.56 12.82 -3.05
N LEU A 95 -15.90 13.94 -3.71
CA LEU A 95 -16.80 14.96 -3.16
C LEU A 95 -18.18 14.39 -2.80
N LYS A 96 -18.74 13.51 -3.65
CA LYS A 96 -20.02 12.84 -3.36
C LYS A 96 -19.94 11.94 -2.13
N LYS A 97 -18.89 11.12 -2.02
CA LYS A 97 -18.63 10.27 -0.85
C LYS A 97 -18.44 11.07 0.44
N ALA A 98 -17.75 12.20 0.39
CA ALA A 98 -17.55 13.08 1.53
C ALA A 98 -18.88 13.64 2.05
N LYS A 99 -19.72 14.16 1.15
CA LYS A 99 -21.07 14.65 1.49
C LYS A 99 -21.98 13.54 2.05
N GLU A 100 -21.90 12.33 1.52
CA GLU A 100 -22.65 11.18 2.06
C GLU A 100 -22.17 10.79 3.46
N LYS A 101 -20.87 10.87 3.76
CA LYS A 101 -20.34 10.65 5.11
C LYS A 101 -20.77 11.73 6.09
N GLU A 102 -20.71 13.01 5.72
CA GLU A 102 -21.16 14.13 6.54
C GLU A 102 -22.64 13.97 6.91
N LYS A 103 -23.49 13.65 5.91
CA LYS A 103 -24.93 13.45 6.13
C LYS A 103 -25.22 12.31 7.11
N LYS A 104 -24.46 11.21 7.03
CA LYS A 104 -24.57 10.06 7.97
C LYS A 104 -24.05 10.35 9.38
N MET A 105 -23.11 11.29 9.54
CA MET A 105 -22.65 11.72 10.86
C MET A 105 -23.70 12.60 11.53
N MET A 106 -24.27 13.55 10.78
CA MET A 106 -25.37 14.40 11.27
C MET A 106 -26.60 13.59 11.69
N GLU A 107 -26.99 12.58 10.91
CA GLU A 107 -28.10 11.68 11.27
C GLU A 107 -27.81 10.76 12.48
N LYS A 108 -26.55 10.56 12.86
CA LYS A 108 -26.15 9.76 14.03
C LYS A 108 -26.07 10.56 15.32
N ASP A 109 -25.79 11.86 15.23
CA ASP A 109 -25.74 12.77 16.38
C ASP A 109 -27.15 13.26 16.79
N GLU A 110 -28.18 13.00 15.98
CA GLU A 110 -29.59 13.30 16.24
C GLU A 110 -30.38 12.15 16.89
N ILE A 111 -29.72 11.04 17.28
CA ILE A 111 -30.33 9.85 17.93
C ILE A 111 -29.76 9.65 19.34
#